data_AF-A0A2A2IC75-F1
#
_entry.id   AF-A0A2A2IC75-F1
#
_cell.length_a   1.000
_cell.length_b   1.000
_cell.length_c   1.000
_cell.angle_alpha   90.00
_cell.angle_beta   90.00
_cell.angle_gamma   90.00
#
_symmetry.space_group_name_H-M   'P 1'
#
loop_
_entity.id
_entity.type
_entity.pdbx_description
1 polymer ?
#
loop_
_entity_poly.entity_id
_entity_poly.type
_entity_poly.pdbx_seq_one_letter_code
_entity_poly.pdbx_strand_id
1 'polypeptide(L)'
;MSGFMKKIQIYEEDIFDFEVSPFETIATLHLRSELEKDFQKMIGEEQLKLLSIDVNVIKNARKIVNHISEVYDFSSTNKPEKEWWWHLDKVISGEFVIKGNLFVETDVAL
;
A
#
# COMPACT_ATOMS: atom_id res chain seq x y z
N MET A 1 -16.10 10.67 9.62
CA MET A 1 -15.01 9.98 8.91
C MET A 1 -15.38 9.89 7.44
N SER A 2 -14.56 10.49 6.57
CA SER A 2 -14.71 10.43 5.11
C SER A 2 -14.66 8.98 4.60
N GLY A 3 -15.15 8.74 3.38
CA GLY A 3 -15.12 7.41 2.76
C GLY A 3 -13.70 6.86 2.60
N PHE A 4 -12.72 7.70 2.24
CA PHE A 4 -11.32 7.28 2.08
C PHE A 4 -10.69 6.91 3.41
N MET A 5 -10.87 7.70 4.46
CA MET A 5 -10.32 7.37 5.78
C MET A 5 -10.80 6.00 6.29
N LYS A 6 -12.07 5.62 6.02
CA LYS A 6 -12.54 4.26 6.35
C LYS A 6 -11.77 3.17 5.60
N LYS A 7 -11.59 3.34 4.29
CA LYS A 7 -10.84 2.39 3.46
C LYS A 7 -9.38 2.29 3.89
N ILE A 8 -8.77 3.41 4.27
CA ILE A 8 -7.38 3.45 4.77
C ILE A 8 -7.25 2.70 6.10
N GLN A 9 -8.23 2.81 6.99
CA GLN A 9 -8.25 2.06 8.25
C GLN A 9 -8.43 0.55 8.02
N ILE A 10 -9.38 0.16 7.16
CA ILE A 10 -9.54 -1.24 6.76
C ILE A 10 -8.23 -1.79 6.17
N TYR A 11 -7.59 -1.01 5.30
CA TYR A 11 -6.29 -1.36 4.75
C TYR A 11 -5.22 -1.57 5.84
N GLU A 12 -5.13 -0.67 6.82
CA GLU A 12 -4.18 -0.77 7.93
C GLU A 12 -4.43 -1.99 8.83
N GLU A 13 -5.69 -2.27 9.15
CA GLU A 13 -6.09 -3.40 9.98
C GLU A 13 -5.79 -4.73 9.28
N ASP A 14 -6.17 -4.86 8.00
CA ASP A 14 -6.13 -6.13 7.29
C ASP A 14 -4.72 -6.48 6.76
N ILE A 15 -3.89 -5.50 6.38
CA ILE A 15 -2.59 -5.78 5.70
C ILE A 15 -1.55 -6.37 6.65
N PHE A 16 -1.73 -6.19 7.96
CA PHE A 16 -0.84 -6.68 9.00
C PHE A 16 -1.46 -7.77 9.86
N ASP A 17 -2.70 -8.18 9.57
CA ASP A 17 -3.26 -9.41 10.12
C ASP A 17 -2.65 -10.59 9.34
N PHE A 18 -1.91 -11.44 10.03
CA PHE A 18 -1.29 -12.63 9.45
C PHE A 18 -1.98 -13.93 9.90
N GLU A 19 -3.03 -13.81 10.73
CA GLU A 19 -3.87 -14.94 11.17
C GLU A 19 -5.03 -15.20 10.20
N VAL A 20 -5.34 -14.21 9.35
CA VAL A 20 -6.26 -14.33 8.22
C VAL A 20 -5.72 -15.23 7.11
N SER A 21 -6.57 -15.56 6.15
CA SER A 21 -6.17 -16.31 4.97
C SER A 21 -5.26 -15.46 4.06
N PRO A 22 -4.25 -16.05 3.40
CA PRO A 22 -3.46 -15.37 2.37
C PRO A 22 -4.31 -14.69 1.28
N PHE A 23 -5.47 -15.27 0.96
CA PHE A 23 -6.43 -14.67 0.01
C PHE A 23 -7.02 -13.35 0.50
N GLU A 24 -7.21 -13.19 1.81
CA GLU A 24 -7.72 -11.95 2.41
C GLU A 24 -6.67 -10.85 2.30
N THR A 25 -5.39 -11.15 2.60
CA THR A 25 -4.29 -10.19 2.37
C THR A 25 -4.18 -9.78 0.90
N ILE A 26 -4.43 -10.70 -0.06
CA ILE A 26 -4.48 -10.37 -1.49
C ILE A 26 -5.64 -9.42 -1.80
N ALA A 27 -6.81 -9.60 -1.20
CA ALA A 27 -7.92 -8.66 -1.31
C ALA A 27 -7.53 -7.27 -0.75
N THR A 28 -6.75 -7.23 0.33
CA THR A 28 -6.22 -6.00 0.90
C THR A 28 -5.23 -5.29 -0.03
N LEU A 29 -4.40 -6.02 -0.78
CA LEU A 29 -3.56 -5.43 -1.84
C LEU A 29 -4.39 -4.84 -2.99
N HIS A 30 -5.53 -5.44 -3.32
CA HIS A 30 -6.48 -4.84 -4.27
C HIS A 30 -7.08 -3.54 -3.72
N LEU A 31 -7.41 -3.48 -2.43
CA LEU A 31 -7.87 -2.26 -1.78
C LEU A 31 -6.82 -1.14 -1.87
N ARG A 32 -5.52 -1.46 -1.70
CA ARG A 32 -4.44 -0.48 -1.90
C ARG A 32 -4.37 0.04 -3.35
N SER A 33 -4.64 -0.81 -4.34
CA SER A 33 -4.77 -0.41 -5.75
C SER A 33 -5.98 0.48 -6.02
N GLU A 34 -7.09 0.30 -5.29
CA GLU A 34 -8.21 1.24 -5.36
C GLU A 34 -7.83 2.61 -4.78
N LEU A 35 -7.20 2.61 -3.60
CA LEU A 35 -6.74 3.83 -2.93
C LEU A 35 -5.76 4.62 -3.80
N GLU A 36 -4.89 3.95 -4.55
CA GLU A 36 -3.98 4.62 -5.49
C GLU A 36 -4.69 5.40 -6.59
N LYS A 37 -5.77 4.84 -7.15
CA LYS A 37 -6.55 5.49 -8.22
C LYS A 37 -7.19 6.79 -7.74
N ASP A 38 -7.53 6.84 -6.45
CA ASP A 38 -8.19 7.98 -5.82
C ASP A 38 -7.23 8.85 -4.98
N PHE A 39 -5.93 8.55 -4.96
CA PHE A 39 -4.96 9.24 -4.10
C PHE A 39 -4.99 10.76 -4.25
N GLN A 40 -5.08 11.26 -5.49
CA GLN A 40 -5.14 12.70 -5.78
C GLN A 40 -6.47 13.36 -5.38
N LYS A 41 -7.50 12.58 -5.06
CA LYS A 41 -8.80 13.07 -4.56
C LYS A 41 -8.86 13.10 -3.03
N MET A 42 -7.88 12.49 -2.36
CA MET A 42 -7.79 12.47 -0.91
C MET A 42 -7.30 13.82 -0.39
N ILE A 43 -7.73 14.18 0.82
CA ILE A 43 -7.14 15.32 1.53
C ILE A 43 -5.75 14.97 2.04
N GLY A 44 -4.93 15.98 2.36
CA GLY A 44 -3.55 15.77 2.79
C GLY A 44 -3.40 14.81 3.98
N GLU A 45 -4.28 14.87 4.97
CA GLU A 45 -4.26 13.95 6.12
C GLU A 45 -4.43 12.48 5.71
N GLU A 46 -5.34 12.20 4.77
CA GLU A 46 -5.60 10.84 4.27
C GLU A 46 -4.40 10.32 3.47
N GLN A 47 -3.83 11.17 2.60
CA GLN A 47 -2.63 10.82 1.84
C GLN A 47 -1.46 10.50 2.78
N LEU A 48 -1.23 11.35 3.80
CA LEU A 48 -0.16 11.14 4.78
C LEU A 48 -0.38 9.87 5.59
N LYS A 49 -1.62 9.58 6.00
CA LYS A 49 -1.94 8.34 6.71
C LYS A 49 -1.67 7.12 5.83
N LEU A 50 -2.11 7.12 4.57
CA LEU A 50 -1.85 6.02 3.63
C LEU A 50 -0.34 5.81 3.41
N LEU A 51 0.41 6.89 3.18
CA LEU A 51 1.87 6.82 3.04
C LEU A 51 2.56 6.31 4.31
N SER A 52 2.04 6.64 5.50
CA SER A 52 2.58 6.12 6.76
C SER A 52 2.38 4.60 6.88
N ILE A 53 1.26 4.08 6.38
CA ILE A 53 0.98 2.64 6.32
C ILE A 53 1.90 1.98 5.29
N ASP A 54 2.09 2.59 4.13
CA ASP A 54 3.02 2.11 3.10
C ASP A 54 4.46 1.95 3.63
N VAL A 55 4.92 2.87 4.48
CA VAL A 55 6.21 2.73 5.20
C VAL A 55 6.24 1.48 6.09
N ASN A 56 5.14 1.18 6.78
CA ASN A 56 5.03 -0.03 7.59
C ASN A 56 4.94 -1.31 6.75
N VAL A 57 4.32 -1.25 5.56
CA VAL A 57 4.32 -2.35 4.58
C VAL A 57 5.75 -2.65 4.13
N ILE A 58 6.54 -1.63 3.79
CA ILE A 58 7.95 -1.80 3.41
C ILE A 58 8.75 -2.46 4.54
N LYS A 59 8.58 -1.98 5.78
CA LYS A 59 9.25 -2.56 6.96
C LYS A 59 8.87 -4.02 7.22
N ASN A 60 7.65 -4.42 6.88
CA ASN A 60 7.12 -5.76 7.08
C ASN A 60 7.07 -6.60 5.78
N ALA A 61 7.67 -6.12 4.68
CA ALA A 61 7.51 -6.72 3.36
C ALA A 61 7.82 -8.22 3.35
N ARG A 62 8.88 -8.65 4.05
CA ARG A 62 9.25 -10.07 4.15
C ARG A 62 8.16 -10.93 4.80
N LYS A 63 7.48 -10.42 5.85
CA LYS A 63 6.39 -11.14 6.51
C LYS A 63 5.18 -11.25 5.58
N ILE A 64 4.83 -10.15 4.92
CA ILE A 64 3.72 -10.11 3.97
C ILE A 64 3.97 -11.08 2.82
N VAL A 65 5.15 -11.01 2.17
CA VAL A 65 5.54 -11.93 1.10
C VAL A 65 5.44 -13.38 1.55
N ASN A 66 6.06 -13.73 2.68
CA ASN A 66 6.00 -15.09 3.20
C ASN A 66 4.56 -15.58 3.43
N HIS A 67 3.67 -14.70 3.92
CA HIS A 67 2.28 -15.02 4.17
C HIS A 67 1.51 -15.28 2.86
N ILE A 68 1.72 -14.46 1.82
CA ILE A 68 0.94 -14.57 0.57
C ILE A 68 1.57 -15.47 -0.50
N SER A 69 2.84 -15.86 -0.36
CA SER A 69 3.55 -16.70 -1.34
C SER A 69 2.93 -18.10 -1.53
N GLU A 70 2.04 -18.54 -0.64
CA GLU A 70 1.28 -19.78 -0.83
C GLU A 70 0.25 -19.68 -1.98
N VAL A 71 -0.24 -18.47 -2.27
CA VAL A 71 -1.34 -18.24 -3.21
C VAL A 71 -1.02 -17.19 -4.28
N TYR A 72 0.11 -16.49 -4.14
CA TYR A 72 0.53 -15.44 -5.06
C TYR A 72 1.99 -15.63 -5.50
N ASP A 73 2.16 -15.75 -6.82
CA ASP A 73 3.48 -15.85 -7.45
C ASP A 73 3.95 -14.46 -7.92
N PHE A 74 4.90 -13.89 -7.17
CA PHE A 74 5.49 -12.59 -7.49
C PHE A 74 6.24 -12.59 -8.83
N SER A 75 6.75 -13.73 -9.30
CA SER A 75 7.51 -13.79 -10.57
C SER A 75 6.62 -13.63 -11.81
N SER A 76 5.31 -13.81 -11.67
CA SER A 76 4.33 -13.73 -12.76
C SER A 76 3.40 -12.52 -12.68
N THR A 77 3.65 -11.58 -11.77
CA THR A 77 2.86 -10.37 -11.64
C THR A 77 2.93 -9.51 -12.91
N ASN A 78 1.77 -9.05 -13.38
CA ASN A 78 1.65 -8.12 -14.51
C ASN A 78 1.21 -6.72 -14.07
N LYS A 79 1.24 -6.45 -12.76
CA LYS A 79 0.80 -5.17 -12.19
C LYS A 79 1.80 -4.07 -12.53
N PRO A 80 1.36 -2.85 -12.86
CA PRO A 80 2.26 -1.75 -13.17
C PRO A 80 3.13 -1.40 -11.95
N GLU A 81 4.34 -0.89 -12.18
CA GLU A 81 5.29 -0.54 -11.10
C GLU A 81 4.74 0.50 -10.12
N LYS A 82 3.82 1.36 -10.59
CA LYS A 82 3.10 2.32 -9.74
C LYS A 82 2.32 1.62 -8.60
N GLU A 83 1.92 0.38 -8.81
CA GLU A 83 1.32 -0.48 -7.79
C GLU A 83 2.39 -1.38 -7.13
N TRP A 84 3.45 -0.76 -6.61
CA TRP A 84 4.66 -1.43 -6.12
C TRP A 84 4.42 -2.46 -5.01
N TRP A 85 3.29 -2.40 -4.28
CA TRP A 85 2.92 -3.40 -3.27
C TRP A 85 2.60 -4.79 -3.87
N TRP A 86 2.44 -4.90 -5.19
CA TRP A 86 2.40 -6.19 -5.89
C TRP A 86 3.80 -6.74 -6.22
N HIS A 87 4.84 -5.98 -5.93
CA HIS A 87 6.25 -6.26 -6.24
C HIS A 87 7.10 -6.25 -4.96
N LEU A 88 6.53 -6.73 -3.83
CA LEU A 88 7.23 -6.71 -2.53
C LEU A 88 8.49 -7.57 -2.53
N ASP A 89 8.57 -8.60 -3.36
CA ASP A 89 9.79 -9.37 -3.63
C ASP A 89 10.92 -8.46 -4.15
N LYS A 90 10.61 -7.53 -5.05
CA LYS A 90 11.55 -6.54 -5.59
C LYS A 90 11.94 -5.47 -4.57
N VAL A 91 11.02 -5.12 -3.67
CA VAL A 91 11.33 -4.22 -2.54
C VAL A 91 12.31 -4.92 -1.58
N ILE A 92 12.10 -6.20 -1.29
CA ILE A 92 12.99 -6.99 -0.42
C ILE A 92 14.36 -7.20 -1.05
N SER A 93 14.43 -7.46 -2.36
CA SER A 93 15.69 -7.66 -3.08
C SER A 93 16.49 -6.37 -3.27
N GLY A 94 15.85 -5.20 -3.13
CA GLY A 94 16.44 -3.90 -3.38
C GLY A 94 16.42 -3.47 -4.86
N GLU A 95 15.79 -4.25 -5.75
CA GLU A 95 15.52 -3.84 -7.13
C GLU A 95 14.60 -2.61 -7.15
N PHE A 96 13.60 -2.57 -6.26
CA PHE A 96 12.71 -1.42 -6.08
C PHE A 96 13.11 -0.61 -4.85
N VAL A 97 13.39 0.67 -5.06
CA VAL A 97 13.63 1.65 -3.99
C VAL A 97 12.47 2.62 -3.94
N ILE A 98 11.63 2.50 -2.91
CA ILE A 98 10.48 3.39 -2.72
C ILE A 98 10.96 4.70 -2.10
N LYS A 99 10.60 5.83 -2.75
CA LYS A 99 10.92 7.18 -2.28
C LYS A 99 9.63 7.96 -2.08
N GLY A 100 9.48 8.60 -0.92
CA GLY A 100 8.40 9.55 -0.65
C GLY A 100 8.91 10.98 -0.71
N ASN A 101 8.05 11.90 -1.19
CA ASN A 101 8.30 13.33 -1.11
C ASN A 101 7.22 13.97 -0.23
N LEU A 102 7.66 14.76 0.76
CA LEU A 102 6.78 15.61 1.56
C LEU A 102 7.03 17.05 1.14
N PHE A 103 5.97 17.76 0.80
CA PHE A 103 6.02 19.16 0.44
C PHE A 103 4.84 19.89 1.07
N VAL A 104 5.03 21.18 1.32
CA VAL A 104 3.98 22.07 1.84
C VAL A 104 3.39 22.81 0.65
N GLU A 105 2.08 22.71 0.48
CA GLU A 105 1.35 23.57 -0.45
C GLU A 105 0.84 24.79 0.32
N THR A 106 1.21 25.99 -0.14
CA THR A 106 0.56 27.23 0.29
C THR A 106 -0.55 27.52 -0.70
N ASP A 107 -1.79 27.60 -0.22
CA ASP A 107 -2.92 28.04 -1.03
C ASP A 107 -2.75 29.54 -1.31
N VAL A 108 -2.08 29.90 -2.41
CA VAL A 108 -1.87 31.29 -2.81
C VAL A 108 -3.12 31.76 -3.56
N ALA A 109 -4.25 31.82 -2.85
CA ALA A 109 -5.40 32.61 -3.25
C ALA A 109 -5.25 34.00 -2.63
N LEU A 110 -4.58 34.91 -3.36
CA LEU A 110 -4.70 36.35 -3.18
C LEU A 110 -5.63 36.91 -4.27
#